data_AF-A0A9X8WGN9-F1
#
_entry.id   AF-A0A9X8WGN9-F1
#
_cell.length_a   1.000
_cell.length_b   1.000
_cell.length_c   1.000
_cell.angle_alpha   90.00
_cell.angle_beta   90.00
_cell.angle_gamma   90.00
#
_symmetry.space_group_name_H-M   'P 1'
#
loop_
_entity.id
_entity.type
_entity.pdbx_description
1 polymer ?
#
loop_
_entity_poly.entity_id
_entity_poly.type
_entity_poly.pdbx_seq_one_letter_code
_entity_poly.pdbx_strand_id
1 'polypeptide(L)'
;MSIEKKLIVNSDKGNLLNELISSINECEKFYFSVAFINYSGLQLLLDTFKNAEKRGVKGKIITSTYLNFTEAKALKKINEFSNIRLKIFETEKAIGFHTKAYIFEFKDSYKVIIGSSI
;
A
#
# COMPACT_ATOMS: atom_id res chain seq x y z
N MET A 1 -24.86 9.20 -3.71
CA MET A 1 -23.93 8.07 -3.63
C MET A 1 -23.76 7.74 -2.15
N SER A 2 -24.15 6.54 -1.71
CA SER A 2 -23.98 6.13 -0.30
C SER A 2 -22.53 5.72 -0.08
N ILE A 3 -21.92 6.18 1.00
CA ILE A 3 -20.57 5.75 1.40
C ILE A 3 -20.73 4.52 2.28
N GLU A 4 -20.34 3.36 1.79
CA GLU A 4 -20.25 2.15 2.59
C GLU A 4 -19.04 2.24 3.53
N LYS A 5 -19.26 2.02 4.82
CA LYS A 5 -18.20 2.04 5.84
C LYS A 5 -18.08 0.64 6.43
N LYS A 6 -16.87 0.10 6.44
CA LYS A 6 -16.56 -1.22 6.97
C LYS A 6 -15.37 -1.13 7.93
N LEU A 7 -15.48 -1.80 9.08
CA LEU A 7 -14.36 -1.99 9.99
C LEU A 7 -13.57 -3.22 9.54
N ILE A 8 -12.26 -3.04 9.33
CA ILE A 8 -11.33 -4.13 9.01
C ILE A 8 -10.51 -4.42 10.25
N VAL A 9 -10.63 -5.64 10.77
CA VAL A 9 -9.87 -6.16 11.90
C VAL A 9 -9.25 -7.49 11.49
N ASN A 10 -8.11 -7.83 12.08
CA ASN A 10 -7.50 -9.14 11.84
C ASN A 10 -8.29 -10.20 12.60
N SER A 11 -8.98 -11.07 11.86
CA SER A 11 -9.80 -12.14 12.39
C SER A 11 -9.87 -13.30 11.39
N ASP A 12 -10.46 -14.43 11.79
CA ASP A 12 -10.68 -15.56 10.88
C ASP A 12 -11.62 -15.21 9.71
N LYS A 13 -12.43 -14.15 9.86
CA LYS A 13 -13.39 -13.70 8.84
C LYS A 13 -12.78 -12.76 7.80
N GLY A 14 -11.58 -12.25 8.02
CA GLY A 14 -10.94 -11.27 7.15
C GLY A 14 -9.83 -10.51 7.86
N ASN A 15 -8.96 -9.89 7.08
CA ASN A 15 -7.83 -9.10 7.57
C ASN A 15 -7.46 -8.03 6.52
N LEU A 16 -6.55 -7.12 6.89
CA LEU A 16 -6.09 -6.07 5.98
C LEU A 16 -5.46 -6.63 4.70
N LEU A 17 -4.65 -7.69 4.80
CA LEU A 17 -3.97 -8.29 3.65
C LEU A 17 -4.96 -8.72 2.56
N ASN A 18 -6.04 -9.41 2.93
CA ASN A 18 -7.07 -9.87 2.01
C ASN A 18 -7.74 -8.68 1.30
N GLU A 19 -8.01 -7.60 2.05
CA GLU A 19 -8.58 -6.36 1.50
C GLU A 19 -7.62 -5.66 0.54
N LEU A 20 -6.32 -5.62 0.83
CA LEU A 20 -5.32 -5.09 -0.08
C LEU A 20 -5.24 -5.93 -1.36
N ILE A 21 -5.17 -7.26 -1.24
CA ILE A 21 -5.06 -8.18 -2.38
C ILE A 21 -6.26 -8.04 -3.33
N SER A 22 -7.49 -8.13 -2.81
CA SER A 22 -8.71 -7.97 -3.64
C SER A 22 -8.75 -6.57 -4.27
N SER A 23 -8.46 -5.52 -3.50
CA SER A 23 -8.54 -4.16 -4.04
C SER A 23 -7.49 -3.91 -5.14
N ILE A 24 -6.26 -4.38 -5.00
CA ILE A 24 -5.24 -4.29 -6.07
C ILE A 24 -5.67 -5.10 -7.30
N ASN A 25 -6.25 -6.28 -7.08
CA ASN A 25 -6.73 -7.16 -8.16
C ASN A 25 -7.91 -6.59 -8.94
N GLU A 26 -8.61 -5.59 -8.43
CA GLU A 26 -9.82 -5.06 -9.08
C GLU A 26 -9.67 -3.59 -9.52
N CYS A 27 -8.75 -2.83 -8.92
CA CYS A 27 -8.57 -1.41 -9.21
C CYS A 27 -7.90 -1.14 -10.57
N GLU A 28 -8.09 0.09 -11.07
CA GLU A 28 -7.36 0.66 -12.21
C GLU A 28 -6.04 1.32 -11.77
N LYS A 29 -6.02 1.89 -10.56
CA LYS A 29 -4.82 2.48 -9.92
C LYS A 29 -4.84 2.30 -8.41
N PHE A 30 -3.66 2.26 -7.79
CA PHE A 30 -3.52 2.25 -6.34
C PHE A 30 -2.50 3.26 -5.82
N TYR A 31 -2.73 3.76 -4.61
CA TYR A 31 -1.89 4.75 -3.94
C TYR A 31 -1.69 4.38 -2.47
N PHE A 32 -0.46 4.12 -2.07
CA PHE A 32 -0.12 3.78 -0.67
C PHE A 32 0.67 4.93 -0.04
N SER A 33 0.21 5.38 1.12
CA SER A 33 0.92 6.32 2.00
C SER A 33 1.14 5.62 3.34
N VAL A 34 2.27 4.95 3.47
CA VAL A 34 2.57 4.05 4.60
C VAL A 34 3.86 4.47 5.27
N ALA A 35 3.88 4.47 6.60
CA ALA A 35 5.03 4.98 7.33
C ALA A 35 6.30 4.17 7.08
N PHE A 36 6.15 2.86 7.10
CA PHE A 36 7.22 1.88 7.07
C PHE A 36 6.88 0.79 6.08
N ILE A 37 7.91 0.21 5.47
CA ILE A 37 7.79 -1.00 4.65
C ILE A 37 8.90 -1.97 5.06
N ASN A 38 8.52 -3.11 5.63
CA ASN A 38 9.42 -4.24 5.87
C ASN A 38 9.37 -5.21 4.67
N TYR A 39 10.43 -6.00 4.49
CA TYR A 39 10.48 -6.95 3.38
C TYR A 39 9.50 -8.12 3.60
N SER A 40 9.32 -8.59 4.83
CA SER A 40 8.44 -9.71 5.16
C SER A 40 6.97 -9.42 4.83
N GLY A 41 6.46 -8.23 5.16
CA GLY A 41 5.11 -7.80 4.80
C GLY A 41 4.96 -7.58 3.30
N LEU A 42 5.97 -6.98 2.65
CA LEU A 42 5.99 -6.81 1.20
C LEU A 42 5.90 -8.16 0.45
N GLN A 43 6.55 -9.21 0.95
CA GLN A 43 6.55 -10.53 0.31
C GLN A 43 5.14 -11.06 0.05
N LEU A 44 4.19 -10.75 0.94
CA LEU A 44 2.80 -11.16 0.84
C LEU A 44 2.04 -10.51 -0.34
N LEU A 45 2.57 -9.43 -0.90
CA LEU A 45 1.96 -8.64 -1.99
C LEU A 45 2.70 -8.77 -3.33
N LEU A 46 3.84 -9.47 -3.39
CA LEU A 46 4.68 -9.51 -4.60
C LEU A 46 3.96 -10.08 -5.81
N ASP A 47 3.24 -11.19 -5.63
CA ASP A 47 2.47 -11.81 -6.72
C ASP A 47 1.31 -10.92 -7.15
N THR A 48 0.67 -10.25 -6.20
CA THR A 48 -0.40 -9.28 -6.48
C THR A 48 0.12 -8.09 -7.29
N PHE A 49 1.28 -7.52 -6.94
CA PHE A 49 1.92 -6.45 -7.71
C PHE A 49 2.34 -6.91 -9.10
N LYS A 50 2.90 -8.12 -9.22
CA LYS A 50 3.26 -8.72 -10.51
C LYS A 50 2.05 -8.90 -11.42
N ASN A 51 0.91 -9.32 -10.88
CA ASN A 51 -0.33 -9.45 -11.64
C ASN A 51 -0.93 -8.09 -11.99
N ALA A 52 -0.83 -7.10 -11.10
CA ALA A 52 -1.22 -5.72 -11.39
C ALA A 52 -0.38 -5.13 -12.55
N GLU A 53 0.92 -5.37 -12.55
CA GLU A 53 1.84 -4.95 -13.62
C GLU A 53 1.45 -5.54 -14.97
N LYS A 54 1.20 -6.84 -15.04
CA LYS A 54 0.75 -7.52 -16.27
C LYS A 54 -0.55 -6.95 -16.85
N ARG A 55 -1.43 -6.44 -15.98
CA ARG A 55 -2.69 -5.80 -16.38
C ARG A 55 -2.56 -4.30 -16.68
N GLY A 56 -1.37 -3.72 -16.51
CA GLY A 56 -1.13 -2.29 -16.73
C GLY A 56 -1.67 -1.38 -15.63
N VAL A 57 -2.03 -1.92 -14.46
CA VAL A 57 -2.50 -1.13 -13.30
C VAL A 57 -1.35 -0.28 -12.77
N LYS A 58 -1.57 1.03 -12.58
CA LYS A 58 -0.52 1.95 -12.12
C LYS A 58 -0.54 2.12 -10.61
N GLY A 59 0.62 1.93 -9.98
CA GLY A 59 0.82 2.11 -8.54
C GLY A 59 1.62 3.36 -8.21
N LYS A 60 1.29 4.02 -7.10
CA LYS A 60 2.17 5.00 -6.44
C LYS A 60 2.33 4.63 -4.98
N ILE A 61 3.56 4.59 -4.50
CA ILE A 61 3.87 4.30 -3.10
C ILE A 61 4.75 5.43 -2.56
N ILE A 62 4.35 6.01 -1.44
CA ILE A 62 5.19 6.87 -0.62
C ILE A 62 5.39 6.23 0.75
N THR A 63 6.65 6.13 1.15
CA THR A 63 7.07 5.72 2.48
C THR A 63 8.03 6.74 3.08
N SER A 64 8.61 6.47 4.24
CA SER A 64 9.48 7.41 4.92
C SER A 64 10.74 6.78 5.52
N THR A 65 11.70 7.65 5.87
CA THR A 65 12.85 7.31 6.72
C THR A 65 12.54 7.44 8.22
N TYR A 66 11.28 7.71 8.59
CA TYR A 66 10.89 7.87 10.00
C TYR A 66 11.27 6.63 10.81
N LEU A 67 11.90 6.84 11.97
CA LEU A 67 12.40 5.78 12.87
C LEU A 67 13.30 4.71 12.22
N ASN A 68 13.73 4.90 10.96
CA ASN A 68 14.54 3.96 10.18
C ASN A 68 13.97 2.51 10.11
N PHE A 69 12.63 2.37 10.11
CA PHE A 69 11.99 1.05 10.02
C PHE A 69 11.76 0.56 8.58
N THR A 70 11.80 1.45 7.59
CA THR A 70 11.71 1.05 6.18
C THR A 70 12.99 0.32 5.76
N GLU A 71 12.85 -0.92 5.29
CA GLU A 71 14.00 -1.73 4.88
C GLU A 71 14.43 -1.41 3.44
N ALA A 72 15.73 -1.15 3.24
CA ALA A 72 16.29 -0.90 1.91
C ALA A 72 16.03 -2.05 0.92
N LYS A 73 15.97 -3.30 1.41
CA LYS A 73 15.65 -4.47 0.58
C LYS A 73 14.21 -4.42 0.04
N ALA A 74 13.25 -3.97 0.85
CA ALA A 74 11.86 -3.79 0.43
C ALA A 74 11.75 -2.71 -0.66
N LEU A 75 12.45 -1.58 -0.47
CA LEU A 75 12.49 -0.49 -1.46
C LEU A 75 13.07 -0.96 -2.80
N LYS A 76 14.22 -1.65 -2.77
CA LYS A 76 14.84 -2.23 -3.97
C LYS A 76 13.86 -3.15 -4.69
N LYS A 77 13.16 -4.01 -3.95
CA LYS A 77 12.21 -4.97 -4.51
C LYS A 77 11.00 -4.29 -5.14
N ILE A 78 10.44 -3.25 -4.51
CA ILE A 78 9.34 -2.46 -5.10
C ILE A 78 9.79 -1.77 -6.40
N ASN A 79 11.03 -1.28 -6.44
CA ASN A 79 11.57 -0.57 -7.59
C ASN A 79 11.84 -1.50 -8.80
N GLU A 80 11.71 -2.82 -8.66
CA GLU A 80 11.74 -3.76 -9.78
C GLU A 80 10.44 -3.71 -10.62
N PHE A 81 9.32 -3.24 -10.06
CA PHE A 81 8.04 -3.15 -10.76
C PHE A 81 7.96 -1.86 -11.58
N SER A 82 7.83 -2.00 -12.90
CA SER A 82 7.81 -0.88 -13.86
C SER A 82 6.56 -0.01 -13.75
N ASN A 83 5.47 -0.58 -13.23
CA ASN A 83 4.18 0.09 -13.05
C ASN A 83 4.05 0.82 -11.70
N ILE A 84 5.02 0.70 -10.79
CA ILE A 84 4.98 1.31 -9.46
C ILE A 84 5.96 2.49 -9.38
N ARG A 85 5.43 3.69 -9.13
CA ARG A 85 6.26 4.85 -8.81
C ARG A 85 6.48 4.92 -7.29
N LEU A 86 7.71 4.67 -6.86
CA LEU A 86 8.12 4.77 -5.46
C LEU A 86 8.68 6.16 -5.14
N LYS A 87 8.31 6.71 -3.99
CA LYS A 87 8.92 7.90 -3.37
C LYS A 87 9.22 7.62 -1.91
N ILE A 88 10.26 8.29 -1.39
CA ILE A 88 10.63 8.25 0.02
C ILE A 88 10.56 9.68 0.53
N PHE A 89 9.79 9.89 1.58
CA PHE A 89 9.78 11.11 2.35
C PHE A 89 10.90 11.03 3.39
N GLU A 90 11.94 11.83 3.20
CA GLU A 90 13.02 11.94 4.16
C GLU A 90 12.52 12.76 5.36
N THR A 91 12.39 12.12 6.52
CA THR A 91 11.96 12.82 7.73
C THR A 91 13.13 13.56 8.36
N GLU A 92 12.99 14.87 8.49
CA GLU A 92 13.83 15.67 9.37
C GLU A 92 13.40 15.49 10.84
N LYS A 93 14.29 15.80 11.79
CA LYS A 93 14.16 15.49 13.24
C LYS A 93 12.83 15.92 13.89
N ALA A 94 12.07 16.85 13.30
CA ALA A 94 10.84 17.40 13.87
C ALA A 94 9.54 16.94 13.17
N ILE A 95 9.59 16.26 12.02
CA ILE A 95 8.39 15.90 11.24
C ILE A 95 8.24 14.39 11.21
N GLY A 96 7.30 13.87 12.01
CA GLY A 96 6.91 12.47 11.97
C GLY A 96 6.09 12.15 10.72
N PHE A 97 6.41 11.04 10.06
CA PHE A 97 5.58 10.46 9.00
C PHE A 97 5.04 9.12 9.50
N HIS A 98 3.81 9.13 10.02
CA HIS A 98 3.19 7.92 10.61
C HIS A 98 1.86 7.53 9.93
N THR A 99 1.63 7.96 8.69
CA THR A 99 0.40 7.63 7.95
C THR A 99 0.34 6.14 7.62
N LYS A 100 -0.86 5.56 7.61
CA LYS A 100 -1.15 4.31 6.89
C LYS A 100 -2.48 4.46 6.17
N ALA A 101 -2.39 4.76 4.89
CA ALA A 101 -3.53 4.92 4.01
C ALA A 101 -3.30 4.16 2.71
N TYR A 102 -4.32 3.46 2.26
CA TYR A 102 -4.35 2.70 1.02
C TYR A 102 -5.57 3.15 0.23
N ILE A 103 -5.33 3.68 -0.97
CA ILE A 103 -6.38 4.22 -1.84
C ILE A 103 -6.38 3.40 -3.12
N PHE A 104 -7.56 3.01 -3.56
CA PHE A 104 -7.79 2.25 -4.78
C PHE A 104 -8.80 3.01 -5.64
N GLU A 105 -8.43 3.26 -6.88
CA GLU A 105 -9.25 3.92 -7.89
C GLU A 105 -9.84 2.85 -8.80
N PHE A 106 -11.17 2.76 -8.84
CA PHE A 106 -11.94 1.95 -9.77
C PHE A 106 -12.57 2.87 -10.82
N LYS A 107 -13.15 2.28 -11.87
CA LYS A 107 -13.77 3.01 -12.97
C LYS A 107 -14.70 4.15 -12.53
N ASP A 108 -15.57 3.87 -11.56
CA ASP A 108 -16.63 4.79 -11.12
C ASP A 108 -16.60 5.07 -9.60
N SER A 109 -15.56 4.64 -8.89
CA SER A 109 -15.51 4.73 -7.43
C SER A 109 -14.10 4.70 -6.86
N TYR A 110 -13.98 5.03 -5.56
CA TYR A 110 -12.76 4.88 -4.79
C TYR A 110 -13.02 4.05 -3.55
N LYS A 111 -12.03 3.23 -3.18
CA LYS A 111 -11.96 2.59 -1.85
C LYS A 111 -10.77 3.16 -1.12
N VAL A 112 -11.01 3.59 0.12
CA VAL A 112 -9.99 4.17 1.00
C VAL A 112 -9.96 3.38 2.28
N ILE A 113 -8.78 2.85 2.63
CA ILE A 113 -8.52 2.16 3.88
C ILE A 113 -7.54 3.03 4.68
N ILE A 114 -7.94 3.42 5.89
CA ILE A 114 -7.12 4.21 6.82
C ILE A 114 -7.11 3.48 8.15
N GLY A 115 -5.94 3.34 8.78
CA GLY A 115 -5.86 2.66 10.06
C GLY A 115 -4.48 2.74 10.71
N SER A 116 -4.33 1.93 11.76
CA SER A 116 -3.10 1.82 12.55
C SER A 116 -2.19 0.65 12.14
N SER A 117 -2.66 -0.22 11.24
CA SER A 117 -1.98 -1.47 10.90
C SER A 117 -0.51 -1.28 10.54
N ILE A 118 0.33 -2.10 11.16
CA ILE A 118 1.78 -2.24 10.93
C ILE A 118 2.00 -3.39 9.96
#